data_AF-A0A955WL35-F1
#
_entry.id   AF-A0A955WL35-F1
#
_cell.length_a   1.000
_cell.length_b   1.000
_cell.length_c   1.000
_cell.angle_alpha   90.00
_cell.angle_beta   90.00
_cell.angle_gamma   90.00
#
_symmetry.space_group_name_H-M   'P 1'
#
loop_
_entity.id
_entity.type
_entity.pdbx_description
1 polymer ?
#
loop_
_entity_poly.entity_id
_entity_poly.type
_entity_poly.pdbx_seq_one_letter_code
_entity_poly.pdbx_strand_id
1 'polypeptide(L)'
;CCAETDCPVGFGCLYNRGVRLCLPSRIFPPGFTFDASVGQPCRGTACRSGLCDGQRDRCLGTCCVDDDCGAGGLCQWLLAGGTQRLACDPLPFGFGRTGDPCGNEFDCQSRVCVWPGQCADLCCTHADCPGATGCGQVAAFDLNGNISGKVTACTPLPRGETVDGEVCIGDEDCQSGWCIGNVCVEPCCADADCIPPQRCLPRVTPDRVLARVCVEPDPP
;
A
#
# COMPACT_ATOMS: atom_id res chain seq x y z
N CYS A 1 -5.23 -4.41 -7.16
CA CYS A 1 -5.15 -3.11 -7.85
C CYS A 1 -4.34 -2.16 -6.99
N CYS A 2 -3.46 -1.40 -7.61
CA CYS A 2 -2.69 -0.31 -7.03
C CYS A 2 -3.34 1.02 -7.38
N ALA A 3 -3.57 1.25 -8.67
CA ALA A 3 -4.30 2.39 -9.19
C ALA A 3 -5.75 2.00 -9.50
N GLU A 4 -6.65 2.98 -9.52
CA GLU A 4 -8.04 2.75 -9.93
C GLU A 4 -8.17 2.37 -11.41
N THR A 5 -7.14 2.66 -12.22
CA THR A 5 -7.04 2.25 -13.62
C THR A 5 -6.71 0.77 -13.81
N ASP A 6 -6.27 0.08 -12.76
CA ASP A 6 -6.00 -1.37 -12.82
C ASP A 6 -7.28 -2.19 -12.85
N CYS A 7 -8.42 -1.58 -12.49
CA CYS A 7 -9.69 -2.25 -12.46
C CYS A 7 -10.45 -2.10 -13.79
N PRO A 8 -11.13 -3.15 -14.27
CA PRO A 8 -12.00 -3.05 -15.43
C PRO A 8 -13.12 -2.02 -15.22
N VAL A 9 -13.69 -1.51 -16.32
CA VAL A 9 -14.85 -0.60 -16.27
C VAL A 9 -15.99 -1.24 -15.46
N GLY A 10 -16.61 -0.44 -14.57
CA GLY A 10 -17.65 -0.89 -13.65
C GLY A 10 -17.16 -1.60 -12.38
N PHE A 11 -15.83 -1.66 -12.16
CA PHE A 11 -15.21 -2.13 -10.93
C PHE A 11 -14.53 -0.96 -10.20
N GLY A 12 -14.63 -0.97 -8.88
CA GLY A 12 -13.87 -0.07 -8.02
C GLY A 12 -12.65 -0.76 -7.42
N CYS A 13 -11.54 -0.04 -7.29
CA CYS A 13 -10.36 -0.49 -6.55
C CYS A 13 -10.57 -0.22 -5.05
N LEU A 14 -11.04 -1.21 -4.31
CA LEU A 14 -11.46 -1.03 -2.92
C LEU A 14 -10.51 -1.71 -1.94
N TYR A 15 -10.20 -1.01 -0.87
CA TYR A 15 -9.43 -1.54 0.25
C TYR A 15 -10.30 -2.42 1.15
N ASN A 16 -9.86 -3.64 1.40
CA ASN A 16 -10.49 -4.60 2.30
C ASN A 16 -9.42 -5.35 3.10
N ARG A 17 -9.38 -5.12 4.41
CA ARG A 17 -8.53 -5.84 5.38
C ARG A 17 -7.03 -5.94 5.01
N GLY A 18 -6.43 -4.87 4.47
CA GLY A 18 -5.01 -4.85 4.12
C GLY A 18 -4.71 -4.89 2.63
N VAL A 19 -5.65 -5.37 1.81
CA VAL A 19 -5.45 -5.50 0.35
C VAL A 19 -6.45 -4.71 -0.45
N ARG A 20 -6.09 -4.42 -1.69
CA ARG A 20 -6.94 -3.72 -2.66
C ARG A 20 -7.41 -4.64 -3.76
N LEU A 21 -8.71 -4.73 -3.91
CA LEU A 21 -9.40 -5.65 -4.80
C LEU A 21 -10.26 -4.86 -5.79
N CYS A 22 -10.31 -5.31 -7.03
CA CYS A 22 -11.31 -4.83 -7.98
C CYS A 22 -12.65 -5.48 -7.65
N LEU A 23 -13.58 -4.71 -7.12
CA LEU A 23 -14.91 -5.18 -6.76
C LEU A 23 -15.96 -4.57 -7.72
N PRO A 24 -16.87 -5.39 -8.28
CA PRO A 24 -17.85 -4.88 -9.25
C PRO A 24 -18.93 -4.05 -8.56
N SER A 25 -19.45 -3.02 -9.22
CA SER A 25 -20.59 -2.21 -8.76
C SER A 25 -21.80 -3.03 -8.27
N ARG A 26 -22.09 -4.16 -8.93
CA ARG A 26 -23.27 -4.99 -8.64
C ARG A 26 -23.35 -5.60 -7.24
N ILE A 27 -22.26 -5.64 -6.47
CA ILE A 27 -22.29 -6.14 -5.08
C ILE A 27 -22.60 -5.03 -4.06
N PHE A 28 -22.74 -3.78 -4.51
CA PHE A 28 -23.06 -2.63 -3.68
C PHE A 28 -24.53 -2.23 -3.85
N PRO A 29 -25.08 -1.43 -2.92
CA PRO A 29 -26.42 -0.87 -3.08
C PRO A 29 -26.57 -0.10 -4.41
N PRO A 30 -27.80 0.02 -4.94
CA PRO A 30 -28.07 0.80 -6.14
C PRO A 30 -27.50 2.24 -6.04
N GLY A 31 -26.81 2.69 -7.10
CA GLY A 31 -26.17 4.02 -7.16
C GLY A 31 -24.64 4.00 -7.13
N PHE A 32 -24.01 2.89 -6.77
CA PHE A 32 -22.55 2.73 -6.83
C PHE A 32 -22.13 2.29 -8.24
N THR A 33 -21.76 3.24 -9.11
CA THR A 33 -21.34 2.89 -10.48
C THR A 33 -19.83 2.81 -10.67
N PHE A 34 -19.03 3.37 -9.75
CA PHE A 34 -17.57 3.46 -9.86
C PHE A 34 -17.11 4.16 -11.14
N ASP A 35 -17.84 5.17 -11.62
CA ASP A 35 -17.47 5.87 -12.86
C ASP A 35 -16.59 7.10 -12.63
N ALA A 36 -16.71 7.70 -11.43
CA ALA A 36 -16.05 8.96 -11.12
C ALA A 36 -14.53 8.79 -10.97
N SER A 37 -13.77 9.47 -11.82
CA SER A 37 -12.31 9.51 -11.83
C SER A 37 -11.76 10.50 -10.80
N VAL A 38 -10.45 10.44 -10.56
CA VAL A 38 -9.73 11.35 -9.65
C VAL A 38 -10.04 12.81 -9.97
N GLY A 39 -10.26 13.61 -8.93
CA GLY A 39 -10.59 15.03 -9.02
C GLY A 39 -12.05 15.36 -9.35
N GLN A 40 -12.85 14.40 -9.83
CA GLN A 40 -14.28 14.60 -10.06
C GLN A 40 -15.06 14.67 -8.73
N PRO A 41 -16.21 15.36 -8.68
CA PRO A 41 -17.06 15.37 -7.50
C PRO A 41 -17.54 13.97 -7.12
N CYS A 42 -17.64 13.71 -5.81
CA CYS A 42 -18.07 12.40 -5.30
C CYS A 42 -19.54 12.35 -4.87
N ARG A 43 -20.31 13.44 -5.05
CA ARG A 43 -21.74 13.50 -4.71
C ARG A 43 -22.56 12.59 -5.63
N GLY A 44 -23.03 11.47 -5.09
CA GLY A 44 -23.99 10.58 -5.76
C GLY A 44 -23.38 9.59 -6.76
N THR A 45 -22.07 9.68 -7.03
CA THR A 45 -21.29 8.72 -7.80
C THR A 45 -20.21 8.12 -6.90
N ALA A 46 -20.08 6.79 -6.92
CA ALA A 46 -18.95 6.16 -6.27
C ALA A 46 -17.68 6.47 -7.07
N CYS A 47 -16.66 7.05 -6.43
CA CYS A 47 -15.32 7.19 -6.99
C CYS A 47 -14.79 5.81 -7.38
N ARG A 48 -14.04 5.69 -8.49
CA ARG A 48 -13.43 4.40 -8.89
C ARG A 48 -12.57 3.80 -7.79
N SER A 49 -11.87 4.63 -7.03
CA SER A 49 -11.10 4.24 -5.84
C SER A 49 -11.96 3.90 -4.61
N GLY A 50 -13.24 4.22 -4.64
CA GLY A 50 -14.12 4.27 -3.47
C GLY A 50 -13.71 5.32 -2.43
N LEU A 51 -12.80 6.23 -2.78
CA LEU A 51 -12.28 7.27 -1.89
C LEU A 51 -12.83 8.64 -2.29
N CYS A 52 -13.55 9.27 -1.38
CA CYS A 52 -13.88 10.68 -1.48
C CYS A 52 -13.18 11.50 -0.39
N ASP A 53 -12.51 12.55 -0.81
CA ASP A 53 -12.15 13.66 0.06
C ASP A 53 -13.40 14.50 0.34
N GLY A 54 -14.01 14.29 1.51
CA GLY A 54 -15.20 15.01 1.93
C GLY A 54 -14.99 16.50 2.18
N GLN A 55 -13.74 16.95 2.39
CA GLN A 55 -13.44 18.38 2.57
C GLN A 55 -13.41 19.12 1.23
N ARG A 56 -12.82 18.48 0.22
CA ARG A 56 -12.69 19.05 -1.14
C ARG A 56 -13.85 18.65 -2.07
N ASP A 57 -14.69 17.70 -1.64
CA ASP A 57 -15.75 17.07 -2.44
C ASP A 57 -15.22 16.52 -3.76
N ARG A 58 -14.16 15.71 -3.68
CA ARG A 58 -13.46 15.16 -4.85
C ARG A 58 -13.04 13.71 -4.65
N CYS A 59 -13.06 12.94 -5.72
CA CYS A 59 -12.52 11.60 -5.76
C CYS A 59 -10.99 11.62 -5.66
N LEU A 60 -10.44 10.78 -4.78
CA LEU A 60 -8.99 10.56 -4.66
C LEU A 60 -8.58 9.34 -5.49
N GLY A 61 -7.36 9.32 -6.00
CA GLY A 61 -6.77 8.13 -6.62
C GLY A 61 -6.27 7.17 -5.55
N THR A 62 -6.17 5.87 -5.87
CA THR A 62 -5.39 4.93 -5.05
C THR A 62 -4.00 4.80 -5.66
N CYS A 63 -3.01 4.47 -4.84
CA CYS A 63 -1.62 4.32 -5.29
C CYS A 63 -0.87 3.29 -4.45
N CYS A 64 0.14 2.67 -5.01
CA CYS A 64 1.11 1.87 -4.30
C CYS A 64 2.44 2.61 -4.15
N VAL A 65 2.81 3.39 -5.16
CA VAL A 65 4.01 4.25 -5.19
C VAL A 65 3.65 5.63 -5.72
N ASP A 66 4.55 6.60 -5.55
CA ASP A 66 4.34 7.99 -5.98
C ASP A 66 4.06 8.09 -7.49
N ASP A 67 4.68 7.24 -8.31
CA ASP A 67 4.50 7.22 -9.76
C ASP A 67 3.06 6.91 -10.20
N ASP A 68 2.25 6.27 -9.33
CA ASP A 68 0.82 6.02 -9.60
C ASP A 68 -0.01 7.31 -9.56
N CYS A 69 0.50 8.39 -8.95
CA CYS A 69 -0.26 9.60 -8.67
C CYS A 69 -0.18 10.69 -9.75
N GLY A 70 0.57 10.44 -10.83
CA GLY A 70 0.74 11.39 -11.93
C GLY A 70 1.46 12.67 -11.51
N ALA A 71 1.44 13.67 -12.39
CA ALA A 71 2.26 14.88 -12.21
C ALA A 71 1.85 15.68 -10.95
N GLY A 72 2.72 15.68 -9.95
CA GLY A 72 2.60 16.48 -8.73
C GLY A 72 1.80 15.83 -7.60
N GLY A 73 1.31 14.60 -7.80
CA GLY A 73 0.73 13.79 -6.72
C GLY A 73 1.80 12.99 -5.99
N LEU A 74 1.59 12.76 -4.69
CA LEU A 74 2.37 11.79 -3.92
C LEU A 74 1.43 10.71 -3.39
N CYS A 75 1.96 9.50 -3.29
CA CYS A 75 1.25 8.42 -2.65
C CYS A 75 1.41 8.53 -1.13
N GLN A 76 0.30 8.62 -0.43
CA GLN A 76 0.31 8.90 1.00
C GLN A 76 -0.55 7.90 1.77
N TRP A 77 -0.09 7.56 2.97
CA TRP A 77 -0.85 6.77 3.95
C TRP A 77 -1.81 7.69 4.71
N LEU A 78 -3.06 7.74 4.26
CA LEU A 78 -4.08 8.71 4.68
C LEU A 78 -5.30 8.05 5.32
N LEU A 79 -5.88 8.71 6.33
CA LEU A 79 -7.18 8.32 6.86
C LEU A 79 -8.29 8.76 5.90
N ALA A 80 -8.87 7.83 5.15
CA ALA A 80 -9.95 8.07 4.21
C ALA A 80 -11.16 7.17 4.51
N GLY A 81 -12.31 7.79 4.79
CA GLY A 81 -13.53 7.06 5.15
C GLY A 81 -13.42 6.27 6.46
N GLY A 82 -12.64 6.77 7.43
CA GLY A 82 -12.44 6.14 8.74
C GLY A 82 -11.47 4.95 8.74
N THR A 83 -10.75 4.70 7.65
CA THR A 83 -9.71 3.66 7.57
C THR A 83 -8.47 4.25 6.92
N GLN A 84 -7.28 3.87 7.39
CA GLN A 84 -6.05 4.28 6.72
C GLN A 84 -5.84 3.53 5.41
N ARG A 85 -5.48 4.27 4.36
CA ARG A 85 -5.38 3.79 2.99
C ARG A 85 -4.29 4.55 2.24
N LEU A 86 -3.75 3.90 1.23
CA LEU A 86 -2.87 4.55 0.27
C LEU A 86 -3.69 5.30 -0.77
N ALA A 87 -3.48 6.61 -0.83
CA ALA A 87 -4.19 7.50 -1.75
C ALA A 87 -3.28 8.59 -2.28
N CYS A 88 -3.57 9.01 -3.51
CA CYS A 88 -2.90 10.13 -4.15
C CYS A 88 -3.43 11.44 -3.59
N ASP A 89 -2.53 12.28 -3.06
CA ASP A 89 -2.84 13.67 -2.72
C ASP A 89 -1.79 14.59 -3.37
N PRO A 90 -2.20 15.65 -4.10
CA PRO A 90 -1.28 16.64 -4.67
C PRO A 90 -0.60 17.53 -3.62
N LEU A 91 -1.05 17.50 -2.36
CA LEU A 91 -0.49 18.29 -1.28
C LEU A 91 0.31 17.38 -0.33
N PRO A 92 1.66 17.40 -0.38
CA PRO A 92 2.48 16.79 0.67
C PRO A 92 2.15 17.42 2.03
N PHE A 93 2.03 16.58 3.07
CA PHE A 93 1.98 17.06 4.44
C PHE A 93 3.39 17.35 4.99
N GLY A 94 4.33 16.46 4.68
CA GLY A 94 5.73 16.55 5.09
C GLY A 94 6.69 16.71 3.92
N PHE A 95 7.97 16.83 4.25
CA PHE A 95 9.06 16.98 3.27
C PHE A 95 10.12 15.86 3.37
N GLY A 96 10.09 15.08 4.45
CA GLY A 96 11.03 13.98 4.67
C GLY A 96 10.78 12.81 3.72
N ARG A 97 11.88 12.24 3.22
CA ARG A 97 11.93 11.05 2.37
C ARG A 97 12.57 9.89 3.11
N THR A 98 12.67 8.74 2.47
CA THR A 98 13.34 7.55 3.03
C THR A 98 14.65 7.90 3.74
N GLY A 99 14.70 7.63 5.05
CA GLY A 99 15.86 7.83 5.91
C GLY A 99 15.95 9.19 6.61
N ASP A 100 15.16 10.19 6.20
CA ASP A 100 15.10 11.48 6.89
C ASP A 100 14.49 11.32 8.30
N PRO A 101 14.92 12.09 9.31
CA PRO A 101 14.37 11.98 10.65
C PRO A 101 12.91 12.48 10.71
N CYS A 102 12.08 11.80 11.50
CA CYS A 102 10.71 12.20 11.79
C CYS A 102 10.37 12.00 13.26
N GLY A 103 9.55 12.90 13.80
CA GLY A 103 8.89 12.75 15.09
C GLY A 103 7.49 12.16 14.98
N ASN A 104 6.82 12.34 13.83
CA ASN A 104 5.50 11.76 13.53
C ASN A 104 5.28 11.66 12.01
N GLU A 105 4.12 11.13 11.60
CA GLU A 105 3.80 10.92 10.18
C GLU A 105 3.73 12.21 9.35
N PHE A 106 3.49 13.37 9.94
CA PHE A 106 3.38 14.62 9.19
C PHE A 106 4.74 15.18 8.76
N ASP A 107 5.84 14.64 9.28
CA ASP A 107 7.18 15.03 8.83
C ASP A 107 7.53 14.40 7.47
N CYS A 108 6.86 13.29 7.11
CA CYS A 108 7.16 12.46 5.94
C CYS A 108 6.25 12.73 4.75
N GLN A 109 6.81 12.75 3.55
CA GLN A 109 6.06 12.88 2.29
C GLN A 109 5.01 11.77 2.14
N SER A 110 5.40 10.53 2.42
CA SER A 110 4.54 9.33 2.38
C SER A 110 3.53 9.23 3.54
N ARG A 111 3.69 10.07 4.57
CA ARG A 111 3.05 9.91 5.88
C ARG A 111 3.37 8.60 6.60
N VAL A 112 4.54 8.04 6.34
CA VAL A 112 5.04 6.85 7.04
C VAL A 112 6.30 7.24 7.80
N CYS A 113 6.13 7.49 9.09
CA CYS A 113 7.23 7.62 10.04
C CYS A 113 7.40 6.27 10.75
N VAL A 114 8.55 5.62 10.57
CA VAL A 114 8.87 4.32 11.17
C VAL A 114 9.74 4.50 12.40
N TRP A 115 9.59 3.63 13.40
CA TRP A 115 10.45 3.62 14.59
C TRP A 115 11.89 3.20 14.22
N PRO A 116 12.95 3.88 14.72
CA PRO A 116 12.99 4.85 15.82
C PRO A 116 12.85 6.34 15.42
N GLY A 117 12.22 6.65 14.28
CA GLY A 117 11.92 8.02 13.85
C GLY A 117 12.54 8.37 12.50
N GLN A 118 12.26 7.56 11.48
CA GLN A 118 12.69 7.81 10.10
C GLN A 118 11.52 7.78 9.14
N CYS A 119 11.53 8.67 8.16
CA CYS A 119 10.59 8.63 7.06
C CYS A 119 10.90 7.43 6.17
N ALA A 120 9.85 6.85 5.60
CA ALA A 120 9.92 5.71 4.70
C ALA A 120 9.01 5.98 3.49
N ASP A 121 9.56 6.00 2.28
CA ASP A 121 8.75 6.12 1.07
C ASP A 121 8.04 4.80 0.78
N LEU A 122 6.88 4.86 0.14
CA LEU A 122 6.12 3.65 -0.19
C LEU A 122 6.78 2.90 -1.36
N CYS A 123 6.60 1.59 -1.39
CA CYS A 123 7.23 0.75 -2.41
C CYS A 123 6.37 -0.46 -2.76
N CYS A 124 6.65 -1.00 -3.94
CA CYS A 124 6.10 -2.24 -4.45
C CYS A 124 7.11 -3.38 -4.40
N THR A 125 8.35 -3.09 -4.78
CA THR A 125 9.47 -4.02 -4.92
C THR A 125 10.73 -3.42 -4.32
N HIS A 126 11.77 -4.24 -4.11
CA HIS A 126 13.06 -3.71 -3.65
C HIS A 126 13.67 -2.68 -4.61
N ALA A 127 13.34 -2.71 -5.90
CA ALA A 127 13.86 -1.77 -6.89
C ALA A 127 13.34 -0.34 -6.72
N ASP A 128 12.22 -0.16 -6.03
CA ASP A 128 11.65 1.17 -5.75
C ASP A 128 12.42 1.92 -4.65
N CYS A 129 13.24 1.20 -3.89
CA CYS A 129 13.86 1.73 -2.68
C CYS A 129 15.26 2.31 -2.94
N PRO A 130 15.54 3.54 -2.49
CA PRO A 130 16.82 4.19 -2.76
C PRO A 130 17.95 3.65 -1.87
N GLY A 131 19.17 3.64 -2.40
CA GLY A 131 20.38 3.37 -1.64
C GLY A 131 20.43 1.95 -1.06
N ALA A 132 20.74 1.83 0.23
CA ALA A 132 20.83 0.55 0.95
C ALA A 132 19.55 0.21 1.71
N THR A 133 18.39 0.62 1.18
CA THR A 133 17.07 0.30 1.74
C THR A 133 16.40 -0.78 0.90
N GLY A 134 15.36 -1.40 1.44
CA GLY A 134 14.58 -2.40 0.73
C GLY A 134 13.12 -2.29 1.08
N CYS A 135 12.29 -2.83 0.19
CA CYS A 135 10.85 -2.77 0.33
C CYS A 135 10.33 -3.84 1.27
N GLY A 136 9.70 -3.46 2.37
CA GLY A 136 9.23 -4.41 3.38
C GLY A 136 8.06 -3.87 4.19
N GLN A 137 7.49 -4.71 5.06
CA GLN A 137 6.42 -4.25 5.94
C GLN A 137 6.97 -3.40 7.08
N VAL A 138 6.35 -2.24 7.29
CA VAL A 138 6.63 -1.38 8.42
C VAL A 138 5.35 -1.04 9.17
N ALA A 139 5.46 -0.84 10.48
CA ALA A 139 4.40 -0.23 11.25
C ALA A 139 4.43 1.29 11.01
N ALA A 140 3.31 1.84 10.55
CA ALA A 140 3.12 3.28 10.45
C ALA A 140 2.55 3.81 11.76
N PHE A 141 3.17 4.84 12.35
CA PHE A 141 2.73 5.42 13.60
C PHE A 141 1.85 6.66 13.40
N ASP A 142 0.87 6.88 14.27
CA ASP A 142 0.09 8.12 14.33
C ASP A 142 0.77 9.19 15.21
N LEU A 143 0.17 10.39 15.27
CA LEU A 143 0.61 11.52 16.10
C LEU A 143 0.84 11.21 17.58
N ASN A 144 0.21 10.17 18.11
CA ASN A 144 0.32 9.78 19.51
C ASN A 144 1.35 8.65 19.70
N GLY A 145 2.06 8.27 18.63
CA GLY A 145 2.99 7.15 18.62
C GLY A 145 2.30 5.78 18.66
N ASN A 146 1.00 5.70 18.37
CA ASN A 146 0.31 4.40 18.26
C ASN A 146 0.50 3.82 16.87
N ILE A 147 0.53 2.49 16.78
CA ILE A 147 0.50 1.81 15.47
C ILE A 147 -0.84 2.12 14.81
N SER A 148 -0.78 2.87 13.73
CA SER A 148 -1.93 3.29 12.95
C SER A 148 -2.30 2.24 11.88
N GLY A 149 -1.29 1.49 11.43
CA GLY A 149 -1.46 0.34 10.55
C GLY A 149 -0.10 -0.26 10.16
N LYS A 150 -0.14 -1.26 9.29
CA LYS A 150 1.06 -1.77 8.63
C LYS A 150 0.98 -1.47 7.14
N VAL A 151 2.10 -1.02 6.57
CA VAL A 151 2.22 -0.60 5.16
C VAL A 151 3.52 -1.14 4.59
N THR A 152 3.58 -1.30 3.27
CA THR A 152 4.83 -1.66 2.58
C THR A 152 5.59 -0.38 2.24
N ALA A 153 6.80 -0.24 2.75
CA ALA A 153 7.62 0.97 2.57
C ALA A 153 9.12 0.64 2.57
N CYS A 154 9.92 1.58 2.08
CA CYS A 154 11.37 1.52 2.08
C CYS A 154 11.91 1.81 3.47
N THR A 155 12.56 0.81 4.07
CA THR A 155 13.19 0.93 5.39
C THR A 155 14.69 0.66 5.28
N PRO A 156 15.54 1.33 6.07
CA PRO A 156 16.89 0.85 6.28
C PRO A 156 16.85 -0.56 6.86
N LEU A 157 17.67 -1.44 6.28
CA LEU A 157 17.69 -2.86 6.59
C LEU A 157 18.46 -3.11 7.89
N PRO A 158 17.81 -3.67 8.91
CA PRO A 158 18.37 -4.80 9.63
C PRO A 158 17.42 -5.96 9.33
N ARG A 159 17.59 -6.54 8.15
CA ARG A 159 16.79 -7.66 7.69
C ARG A 159 17.37 -8.96 8.20
N GLY A 160 16.54 -9.97 8.33
CA GLY A 160 17.05 -11.32 8.38
C GLY A 160 17.77 -11.68 7.08
N GLU A 161 18.63 -12.68 7.14
CA GLU A 161 19.56 -13.01 6.06
C GLU A 161 18.90 -13.85 4.95
N THR A 162 17.72 -14.41 5.23
CA THR A 162 17.01 -15.37 4.38
C THR A 162 16.37 -14.67 3.18
N VAL A 163 16.69 -15.15 1.99
CA VAL A 163 16.16 -14.60 0.72
C VAL A 163 14.76 -15.13 0.43
N ASP A 164 14.03 -14.45 -0.45
CA ASP A 164 12.68 -14.89 -0.83
C ASP A 164 12.70 -16.30 -1.46
N GLY A 165 11.72 -17.13 -1.08
CA GLY A 165 11.61 -18.53 -1.44
C GLY A 165 12.26 -19.50 -0.45
N GLU A 166 13.08 -19.02 0.48
CA GLU A 166 13.69 -19.85 1.54
C GLU A 166 12.80 -19.97 2.78
N VAL A 167 13.09 -20.98 3.61
CA VAL A 167 12.31 -21.28 4.81
C VAL A 167 12.63 -20.29 5.93
N CYS A 168 11.59 -19.82 6.61
CA CYS A 168 11.68 -18.92 7.75
C CYS A 168 10.83 -19.41 8.93
N ILE A 169 11.13 -18.88 10.11
CA ILE A 169 10.38 -19.10 11.36
C ILE A 169 9.56 -17.86 11.70
N GLY A 170 10.11 -16.67 11.47
CA GLY A 170 9.47 -15.38 11.73
C GLY A 170 9.75 -14.35 10.64
N ASP A 171 8.97 -13.26 10.65
CA ASP A 171 9.12 -12.14 9.70
C ASP A 171 10.53 -11.54 9.75
N GLU A 172 11.16 -11.57 10.93
CA GLU A 172 12.53 -11.09 11.17
C GLU A 172 13.62 -11.90 10.46
N ASP A 173 13.33 -13.14 10.04
CA ASP A 173 14.29 -13.98 9.32
C ASP A 173 14.41 -13.56 7.84
N CYS A 174 13.34 -12.98 7.30
CA CYS A 174 13.21 -12.69 5.89
C CYS A 174 13.76 -11.33 5.52
N GLN A 175 14.41 -11.27 4.36
CA GLN A 175 14.78 -10.00 3.77
C GLN A 175 13.55 -9.12 3.57
N SER A 176 12.49 -9.61 2.94
CA SER A 176 11.26 -8.82 2.77
C SER A 176 10.56 -8.38 4.08
N GLY A 177 10.93 -8.94 5.24
CA GLY A 177 10.19 -8.80 6.49
C GLY A 177 8.88 -9.60 6.51
N TRP A 178 8.76 -10.60 5.64
CA TRP A 178 7.54 -11.38 5.47
C TRP A 178 7.81 -12.88 5.45
N CYS A 179 7.42 -13.56 6.52
CA CYS A 179 7.42 -15.00 6.63
C CYS A 179 5.98 -15.54 6.52
N ILE A 180 5.59 -15.97 5.32
CA ILE A 180 4.23 -16.43 5.05
C ILE A 180 4.26 -17.92 4.73
N GLY A 181 3.61 -18.73 5.57
CA GLY A 181 3.60 -20.18 5.40
C GLY A 181 4.98 -20.81 5.57
N ASN A 182 5.81 -20.24 6.45
CA ASN A 182 7.21 -20.61 6.69
C ASN A 182 8.12 -20.41 5.47
N VAL A 183 7.77 -19.50 4.56
CA VAL A 183 8.60 -19.13 3.41
C VAL A 183 8.71 -17.61 3.34
N CYS A 184 9.92 -17.12 3.09
CA CYS A 184 10.16 -15.70 2.83
C CYS A 184 9.55 -15.30 1.50
N VAL A 185 8.80 -14.20 1.48
CA VAL A 185 8.07 -13.77 0.27
C VAL A 185 8.26 -12.28 0.00
N GLU A 186 8.45 -11.90 -1.26
CA GLU A 186 8.60 -10.50 -1.63
C GLU A 186 7.22 -9.80 -1.64
N PRO A 187 7.08 -8.56 -1.11
CA PRO A 187 5.89 -7.76 -1.36
C PRO A 187 5.74 -7.45 -2.86
N CYS A 188 4.50 -7.16 -3.26
CA CYS A 188 4.22 -6.82 -4.65
C CYS A 188 2.98 -5.95 -4.79
N CYS A 189 2.88 -5.29 -5.94
CA CYS A 189 1.80 -4.40 -6.33
C CYS A 189 1.03 -4.94 -7.54
N ALA A 190 1.71 -5.61 -8.46
CA ALA A 190 1.17 -6.20 -9.66
C ALA A 190 1.86 -7.54 -9.97
N ASP A 191 1.24 -8.35 -10.82
CA ASP A 191 1.83 -9.63 -11.24
C ASP A 191 3.18 -9.42 -11.97
N ALA A 192 3.40 -8.24 -12.56
CA ALA A 192 4.66 -7.89 -13.23
C ALA A 192 5.84 -7.70 -12.26
N ASP A 193 5.57 -7.52 -10.96
CA ASP A 193 6.60 -7.40 -9.92
C ASP A 193 7.16 -8.76 -9.51
N CYS A 194 6.49 -9.85 -9.88
CA CYS A 194 6.82 -11.19 -9.43
C CYS A 194 7.58 -11.97 -10.51
N ILE A 195 8.49 -12.84 -10.06
CA ILE A 195 9.25 -13.72 -10.95
C ILE A 195 8.34 -14.90 -11.38
N PRO A 196 8.16 -15.18 -12.68
CA PRO A 196 7.36 -16.32 -13.11
C PRO A 196 7.87 -17.66 -12.53
N PRO A 197 6.98 -18.57 -12.09
CA PRO A 197 5.53 -18.59 -12.30
C PRO A 197 4.71 -17.88 -11.20
N GLN A 198 5.35 -17.12 -10.30
CA GLN A 198 4.67 -16.44 -9.20
C GLN A 198 3.73 -15.36 -9.71
N ARG A 199 2.75 -15.01 -8.87
CA ARG A 199 1.77 -13.95 -9.08
C ARG A 199 1.61 -13.12 -7.82
N CYS A 200 1.12 -11.90 -7.97
CA CYS A 200 0.95 -10.98 -6.87
C CYS A 200 -0.41 -11.18 -6.19
N LEU A 201 -0.46 -12.16 -5.28
CA LEU A 201 -1.69 -12.64 -4.67
C LEU A 201 -1.81 -12.22 -3.21
N PRO A 202 -3.05 -12.00 -2.71
CA PRO A 202 -3.27 -11.75 -1.29
C PRO A 202 -2.96 -13.02 -0.48
N ARG A 203 -2.25 -12.85 0.64
CA ARG A 203 -2.01 -13.88 1.66
C ARG A 203 -2.34 -13.33 3.04
N VAL A 204 -2.83 -14.21 3.90
CA VAL A 204 -3.11 -13.88 5.31
C VAL A 204 -1.79 -13.98 6.07
N THR A 205 -1.44 -12.92 6.79
CA THR A 205 -0.24 -12.84 7.62
C THR A 205 -0.49 -13.48 8.98
N PRO A 206 0.55 -13.79 9.79
CA PRO A 206 0.36 -14.28 11.16
C PRO A 206 -0.56 -13.39 12.01
N ASP A 207 -0.50 -12.08 11.80
CA ASP A 207 -1.35 -11.06 12.45
C ASP A 207 -2.78 -10.96 11.88
N ARG A 208 -3.17 -11.87 10.98
CA ARG A 208 -4.49 -11.91 10.31
C ARG A 208 -4.80 -10.68 9.46
N VAL A 209 -3.77 -10.00 8.98
CA VAL A 209 -3.88 -8.94 7.97
C VAL A 209 -3.71 -9.57 6.59
N LEU A 210 -4.31 -9.01 5.54
CA LEU A 210 -4.00 -9.42 4.17
C LEU A 210 -2.84 -8.58 3.64
N ALA A 211 -1.86 -9.23 3.04
CA ALA A 211 -0.77 -8.61 2.31
C ALA A 211 -0.70 -9.16 0.90
N ARG A 212 -0.25 -8.36 -0.07
CA ARG A 212 0.04 -8.86 -1.42
C ARG A 212 1.51 -9.20 -1.50
N VAL A 213 1.77 -10.45 -1.89
CA VAL A 213 3.12 -11.00 -1.95
C VAL A 213 3.27 -11.85 -3.22
N CYS A 214 4.50 -12.00 -3.69
CA CYS A 214 4.83 -12.87 -4.79
C CYS A 214 4.85 -14.33 -4.34
N VAL A 215 3.89 -15.10 -4.86
CA VAL A 215 3.69 -16.51 -4.51
C VAL A 215 3.21 -17.28 -5.73
N GLU A 216 3.50 -18.58 -5.77
CA GLU A 216 2.91 -19.44 -6.80
C GLU A 216 1.38 -19.53 -6.61
N PRO A 217 0.61 -19.59 -7.72
CA PRO A 217 -0.82 -19.85 -7.63
C PRO A 217 -1.08 -21.20 -6.98
N ASP A 218 -2.11 -21.28 -6.14
CA ASP A 218 -2.53 -22.56 -5.58
C ASP A 218 -2.93 -23.52 -6.71
N PRO A 219 -2.60 -24.82 -6.62
CA PRO A 219 -3.01 -25.79 -7.63
C PRO A 219 -4.54 -25.84 -7.73
N PRO A 220 -5.08 -26.09 -8.94
CA PRO A 220 -6.53 -26.13 -9.19
C PRO A 220 -7.26 -27.25 -8.44
#